data_AF-A0A088CDX8-F1
#
_entry.id   AF-A0A088CDX8-F1
#
_cell.length_a   1.000
_cell.length_b   1.000
_cell.length_c   1.000
_cell.angle_alpha   90.00
_cell.angle_beta   90.00
_cell.angle_gamma   90.00
#
_symmetry.space_group_name_H-M   'P 1'
#
loop_
_entity.id
_entity.type
_entity.pdbx_description
1 polymer ?
#
loop_
_entity_poly.entity_id
_entity_poly.type
_entity_poly.pdbx_seq_one_letter_code
_entity_poly.pdbx_strand_id
1 'polypeptide(L)' 'TENYNEPYLSALSEYDDGKDLTTYDFEADCFSSPYDDVNKRKLAYRHRAIGDKYAK' A
#
# COMPACT_ATOMS: atom_id res chain seq x y z
N THR A 1 -11.48 -3.35 12.87
CA THR A 1 -11.43 -4.71 12.27
C THR A 1 -10.46 -4.66 11.12
N GLU A 2 -9.24 -5.18 11.31
CA GLU A 2 -8.29 -5.41 10.21
C GLU A 2 -8.75 -6.66 9.47
N ASN A 3 -9.49 -6.47 8.38
CA ASN A 3 -10.08 -7.57 7.61
C ASN A 3 -9.61 -7.52 6.16
N TYR A 4 -8.30 -7.61 5.96
CA TYR A 4 -7.71 -7.89 4.65
C TYR A 4 -6.77 -9.07 4.81
N ASN A 5 -7.32 -10.27 4.62
CA ASN A 5 -6.66 -11.56 4.85
C ASN A 5 -6.31 -12.22 3.50
N GLU A 6 -5.71 -11.45 2.59
CA GLU A 6 -5.25 -11.95 1.30
C GLU A 6 -3.86 -12.61 1.46
N PRO A 7 -3.66 -13.84 0.94
CA PRO A 7 -2.52 -14.68 1.29
C PRO A 7 -1.17 -14.24 0.70
N TYR A 8 -1.11 -13.18 -0.11
CA TYR A 8 0.13 -12.78 -0.80
C TYR A 8 0.33 -11.26 -0.82
N LEU A 9 1.49 -10.82 -0.32
CA LEU A 9 2.00 -9.45 -0.44
C LEU A 9 2.07 -8.97 -1.90
N SER A 10 2.20 -9.89 -2.86
CA SER A 10 2.23 -9.61 -4.30
C SER A 10 0.86 -9.38 -4.92
N ALA A 11 -0.25 -9.65 -4.23
CA ALA A 11 -1.60 -9.38 -4.77
C ALA A 11 -1.86 -7.89 -5.01
N LEU A 12 -1.03 -7.02 -4.42
CA LEU A 12 -1.16 -5.57 -4.55
C LEU A 12 -0.11 -4.93 -5.45
N SER A 13 0.88 -5.70 -5.93
CA SER A 13 1.95 -5.14 -6.78
C SER A 13 1.42 -4.62 -8.11
N GLU A 14 0.31 -5.16 -8.61
CA GLU A 14 -0.36 -4.66 -9.83
C GLU A 14 -0.98 -3.26 -9.67
N TYR A 15 -1.30 -2.85 -8.45
CA TYR A 15 -1.90 -1.54 -8.17
C TYR A 15 -0.86 -0.46 -7.89
N ASP A 16 0.40 -0.86 -7.64
CA ASP A 16 1.51 0.06 -7.44
C ASP A 16 1.93 0.68 -8.77
N ASP A 17 1.80 2.00 -8.90
CA ASP A 17 2.13 2.75 -10.12
C ASP A 17 3.58 3.27 -10.15
N GLY A 18 4.42 2.88 -9.20
CA GLY A 18 5.82 3.30 -9.15
C GLY A 18 6.03 4.72 -8.62
N LYS A 19 4.99 5.36 -8.05
CA LYS A 19 5.11 6.70 -7.46
C LYS A 19 6.22 6.77 -6.41
N ASP A 20 7.05 7.81 -6.46
CA ASP A 20 8.02 8.08 -5.40
C ASP A 20 7.31 8.34 -4.06
N LEU A 21 7.70 7.57 -3.04
CA LEU A 21 7.10 7.61 -1.71
C LEU A 21 7.94 8.38 -0.68
N THR A 22 9.11 8.93 -1.08
CA THR A 22 10.00 9.62 -0.14
C THR A 22 9.33 10.80 0.58
N THR A 23 8.42 11.50 -0.10
CA THR A 23 7.63 12.62 0.46
C THR A 23 6.14 12.31 0.56
N TYR A 24 5.75 11.03 0.50
CA TYR A 24 4.34 10.65 0.54
C TYR A 24 3.81 10.69 1.98
N ASP A 25 2.73 11.43 2.20
CA ASP A 25 2.08 11.54 3.52
C ASP A 25 0.99 10.47 3.66
N PHE A 26 1.33 9.39 4.36
CA PHE A 26 0.41 8.27 4.63
C PHE A 26 -0.72 8.63 5.59
N GLU A 27 -0.57 9.68 6.40
CA GLU A 27 -1.58 10.11 7.36
C GLU A 27 -2.62 11.00 6.66
N ALA A 28 -2.21 11.78 5.65
CA ALA A 28 -3.08 12.66 4.89
C ALA A 28 -3.76 12.00 3.68
N ASP A 29 -3.41 10.76 3.32
CA ASP A 29 -3.93 10.12 2.11
C ASP A 29 -5.36 9.57 2.23
N CYS A 30 -6.01 9.72 3.39
CA CYS A 30 -7.37 9.24 3.66
C CYS A 30 -7.57 7.78 3.25
N PHE A 31 -6.57 6.92 3.49
CA PHE A 31 -6.71 5.48 3.25
C PHE A 31 -7.86 4.91 4.07
N SER A 32 -8.73 4.18 3.39
CA SER A 32 -9.82 3.41 3.99
C SER A 32 -9.75 1.97 3.51
N SER A 33 -10.84 1.22 3.66
CA SER A 33 -10.82 -0.20 3.30
C SER A 33 -10.53 -0.40 1.80
N PRO A 34 -9.63 -1.32 1.41
CA PRO A 34 -9.11 -1.48 0.04
C PRO A 34 -10.09 -2.21 -0.90
N TYR A 35 -11.35 -1.75 -0.94
CA TYR A 35 -12.37 -2.34 -1.82
C TYR A 35 -12.32 -1.75 -3.23
N ASP A 36 -11.87 -0.50 -3.37
CA ASP A 36 -11.64 0.16 -4.66
C ASP A 36 -10.16 0.24 -5.02
N ASP A 37 -9.88 0.42 -6.30
CA ASP A 37 -8.51 0.42 -6.83
C ASP A 37 -7.67 1.60 -6.31
N VAL A 38 -8.31 2.70 -5.89
CA VAL A 38 -7.62 3.84 -5.28
C VAL A 38 -7.07 3.44 -3.91
N ASN A 39 -7.88 2.79 -3.07
CA ASN A 39 -7.45 2.32 -1.77
C ASN A 39 -6.52 1.10 -1.88
N LYS A 40 -6.69 0.22 -2.87
CA LYS A 40 -5.71 -0.85 -3.15
C LYS A 40 -4.34 -0.29 -3.51
N ARG A 41 -4.27 0.79 -4.30
CA ARG A 41 -3.01 1.47 -4.60
C ARG A 41 -2.35 2.09 -3.36
N LYS A 42 -3.13 2.76 -2.53
CA LYS A 42 -2.64 3.29 -1.23
C LYS A 42 -2.12 2.18 -0.32
N LEU A 43 -2.74 1.00 -0.36
CA LEU A 43 -2.24 -0.17 0.37
C LEU A 43 -0.94 -0.70 -0.26
N ALA A 44 -0.85 -0.76 -1.59
CA ALA A 44 0.39 -1.14 -2.29
C ALA A 44 1.58 -0.23 -1.90
N TYR A 45 1.35 1.09 -1.82
CA TYR A 45 2.37 2.03 -1.34
C TYR A 45 2.87 1.72 0.08
N ARG A 46 1.96 1.36 0.99
CA ARG A 46 2.30 0.98 2.37
C ARG A 46 3.14 -0.29 2.38
N HIS A 47 2.77 -1.29 1.59
CA HIS A 47 3.55 -2.53 1.45
C HIS A 47 4.97 -2.25 0.95
N ARG A 48 5.13 -1.41 -0.09
CA ARG A 48 6.46 -1.03 -0.60
C ARG A 48 7.28 -0.28 0.45
N ALA A 49 6.72 0.74 1.08
CA ALA A 49 7.45 1.54 2.08
C ALA A 49 7.90 0.70 3.28
N ILE A 50 7.09 -0.27 3.71
CA ILE A 50 7.47 -1.25 4.73
C ILE A 50 8.58 -2.16 4.20
N GLY A 51 8.44 -2.71 2.99
CA GLY A 51 9.45 -3.54 2.34
C GLY A 51 10.81 -2.84 2.26
N ASP A 52 10.84 -1.59 1.80
CA ASP A 52 12.05 -0.77 1.69
C ASP A 52 12.70 -0.48 3.05
N LYS A 53 11.90 -0.37 4.12
CA LYS A 53 12.38 -0.16 5.48
C LYS A 53 13.07 -1.40 6.06
N TYR A 54 12.57 -2.59 5.74
CA TYR A 54 13.10 -3.86 6.26
C TYR A 54 14.06 -4.59 5.30
N ALA A 55 14.20 -4.12 4.05
CA ALA A 55 15.20 -4.59 3.11
C ALA A 55 16.61 -4.00 3.36
N LYS A 56 16.72 -3.04 4.29
CA LYS A 56 17.97 -2.47 4.79
C LYS A 56 18.37 -3.12 6.11
#